data_AF-A0AA90SU90-F1
#
_entry.id   AF-A0AA90SU90-F1
#
_cell.length_a   1.000
_cell.length_b   1.000
_cell.length_c   1.000
_cell.angle_alpha   90.00
_cell.angle_beta   90.00
_cell.angle_gamma   90.00
#
_symmetry.space_group_name_H-M   'P 1'
#
loop_
_entity.id
_entity.type
_entity.pdbx_description
1 polymer ?
#
loop_
_entity_poly.entity_id
_entity_poly.type
_entity_poly.pdbx_seq_one_letter_code
_entity_poly.pdbx_strand_id
1 'polypeptide(L)'
;MGAQFDGGALTEVWIGVNIGSLLPVDCDLFVGNSLPVRLLDAFPKSHISDVYTNRGASGIDGLVATASGCAMASGKCFVAIIGDMSFLHDLNSLALSRKVKSPFVVIVLNNDGGGVFNRLPLGTIAE
;
A
#
# COMPACT_ATOMS: atom_id res chain seq x y z
N MET A 1 -13.50 4.38 -17.15
CA MET A 1 -12.51 5.25 -17.82
C MET A 1 -11.20 5.02 -17.09
N GLY A 2 -10.36 4.11 -17.59
CA GLY A 2 -9.16 3.67 -16.87
C GLY A 2 -8.10 4.77 -16.86
N ALA A 3 -7.38 4.96 -15.75
CA ALA A 3 -6.23 5.84 -15.75
C ALA A 3 -5.24 5.38 -16.81
N GLN A 4 -5.03 6.23 -17.81
CA GLN A 4 -4.08 5.99 -18.88
C GLN A 4 -2.72 6.48 -18.40
N PHE A 5 -1.73 5.58 -18.36
CA PHE A 5 -0.36 5.99 -18.15
C PHE A 5 0.12 6.72 -19.41
N ASP A 6 0.37 8.02 -19.29
CA ASP A 6 0.64 8.94 -20.40
C ASP A 6 2.11 8.91 -20.87
N GLY A 7 2.89 7.93 -20.41
CA GLY A 7 4.31 7.81 -20.72
C GLY A 7 5.22 8.69 -19.87
N GLY A 8 4.70 9.35 -18.82
CA GLY A 8 5.50 9.97 -17.77
C GLY A 8 6.24 8.93 -16.90
N ALA A 9 6.85 9.37 -15.79
CA ALA A 9 7.51 8.43 -14.87
C ALA A 9 6.47 7.73 -13.98
N LEU A 10 6.52 6.38 -13.92
CA LEU A 10 5.71 5.59 -13.00
C LEU A 10 6.27 5.73 -11.58
N THR A 11 5.72 6.69 -10.83
CA THR A 11 6.17 7.02 -9.48
C THR A 11 5.16 6.59 -8.42
N GLU A 12 5.60 6.54 -7.16
CA GLU A 12 4.71 6.37 -6.01
C GLU A 12 3.59 7.42 -5.97
N VAL A 13 3.88 8.66 -6.39
CA VAL A 13 2.90 9.75 -6.48
C VAL A 13 1.87 9.44 -7.56
N TRP A 14 2.29 8.93 -8.71
CA TRP A 14 1.36 8.52 -9.77
C TRP A 14 0.38 7.46 -9.28
N ILE A 15 0.87 6.46 -8.51
CA ILE A 15 0.01 5.47 -7.86
C ILE A 15 -0.94 6.16 -6.88
N GLY A 16 -0.43 7.03 -6.01
CA GLY A 16 -1.24 7.80 -5.06
C GLY A 16 -2.37 8.59 -5.73
N VAL A 17 -2.15 9.16 -6.91
CA VAL A 17 -3.17 9.88 -7.67
C VAL A 17 -4.18 8.90 -8.29
N ASN A 18 -3.71 7.88 -9.00
CA ASN A 18 -4.52 7.10 -9.93
C ASN A 18 -5.16 5.84 -9.34
N ILE A 19 -4.70 5.35 -8.19
CA ILE A 19 -5.10 4.04 -7.66
C ILE A 19 -6.62 3.87 -7.55
N GLY A 20 -7.36 4.88 -7.09
CA GLY A 20 -8.82 4.79 -6.96
C GLY A 20 -9.54 4.47 -8.27
N SER A 21 -9.00 4.90 -9.42
CA SER A 21 -9.55 4.61 -10.74
C SER A 21 -9.06 3.29 -11.36
N LEU A 22 -8.00 2.73 -10.80
CA LEU A 22 -7.37 1.48 -11.26
C LEU A 22 -7.89 0.26 -10.51
N LEU A 23 -8.43 0.45 -9.30
CA LEU A 23 -9.01 -0.63 -8.52
C LEU A 23 -10.23 -1.22 -9.25
N PRO A 24 -10.37 -2.56 -9.24
CA PRO A 24 -11.61 -3.20 -9.70
C PRO A 24 -12.82 -2.70 -8.90
N VAL A 25 -13.99 -2.78 -9.52
CA VAL A 25 -15.26 -2.54 -8.80
C VAL A 25 -15.40 -3.59 -7.69
N ASP A 26 -15.87 -3.15 -6.52
CA ASP A 26 -16.02 -3.98 -5.31
C ASP A 26 -14.71 -4.64 -4.85
N CYS A 27 -13.61 -3.88 -4.92
CA CYS A 27 -12.30 -4.28 -4.42
C CYS A 27 -11.98 -3.57 -3.09
N ASP A 28 -11.58 -4.35 -2.10
CA ASP A 28 -11.10 -3.83 -0.83
C ASP A 28 -9.62 -3.46 -0.93
N LEU A 29 -9.21 -2.49 -0.10
CA LEU A 29 -7.86 -1.94 -0.12
C LEU A 29 -7.24 -2.00 1.27
N PHE A 30 -6.06 -2.63 1.39
CA PHE A 30 -5.18 -2.45 2.54
C PHE A 30 -4.08 -1.45 2.20
N VAL A 31 -3.87 -0.49 3.10
CA VAL A 31 -2.88 0.58 2.90
C VAL A 31 -1.85 0.53 4.02
N GLY A 32 -0.60 0.30 3.63
CA GLY A 32 0.53 0.27 4.52
C GLY A 32 0.86 1.65 5.11
N ASN A 33 1.66 1.62 6.17
CA ASN A 33 2.13 2.82 6.85
C ASN A 33 3.18 3.57 6.03
N SER A 34 3.70 4.68 6.57
CA SER A 34 4.69 5.53 5.89
C SER A 34 4.10 6.29 4.68
N LEU A 35 4.74 6.26 3.52
CA LEU A 35 4.31 6.98 2.31
C LEU A 35 2.99 6.46 1.70
N PRO A 36 2.71 5.15 1.56
CA PRO A 36 1.46 4.67 0.98
C PRO A 36 0.19 5.34 1.54
N VAL A 37 0.00 5.36 2.86
CA VAL A 37 -1.18 6.00 3.47
C VAL A 37 -1.23 7.50 3.27
N ARG A 38 -0.07 8.19 3.31
CA ARG A 38 0.01 9.64 3.08
C ARG A 38 -0.30 10.01 1.64
N LEU A 39 0.16 9.21 0.69
CA LEU A 39 -0.12 9.39 -0.72
C LEU A 39 -1.59 9.12 -1.04
N LEU A 40 -2.20 8.12 -0.40
CA LEU A 40 -3.62 7.88 -0.57
C LEU A 40 -4.48 9.02 0.02
N ASP A 41 -4.13 9.49 1.21
CA ASP A 41 -4.84 10.58 1.91
C ASP A 41 -4.71 11.94 1.19
N ALA A 42 -3.58 12.21 0.56
CA ALA A 42 -3.30 13.48 -0.10
C ALA A 42 -4.12 13.77 -1.37
N PHE A 43 -4.77 12.76 -1.96
CA PHE A 43 -5.46 12.91 -3.24
C PHE A 43 -6.88 12.35 -3.18
N PRO A 44 -7.88 13.04 -3.78
CA PRO A 44 -9.26 12.56 -3.81
C PRO A 44 -9.34 11.18 -4.48
N LYS A 45 -10.27 10.35 -4.00
CA LYS A 45 -10.50 9.00 -4.51
C LYS A 45 -11.99 8.81 -4.78
N SER A 46 -12.31 8.39 -5.99
CA SER A 46 -13.61 7.83 -6.36
C SER A 46 -13.51 6.30 -6.34
N HIS A 47 -14.52 5.62 -5.80
CA HIS A 47 -14.71 4.16 -5.95
C HIS A 47 -13.74 3.22 -5.20
N ILE A 48 -13.44 3.49 -3.93
CA ILE A 48 -12.82 2.49 -3.05
C ILE A 48 -13.92 1.90 -2.17
N SER A 49 -13.97 0.57 -2.04
CA SER A 49 -14.89 -0.14 -1.12
C SER A 49 -14.43 0.06 0.34
N ASP A 50 -14.01 -1.01 1.01
CA ASP A 50 -13.50 -0.93 2.37
C ASP A 50 -11.98 -0.68 2.38
N VAL A 51 -11.53 0.20 3.26
CA VAL A 51 -10.11 0.53 3.46
C VAL A 51 -9.64 0.03 4.82
N TYR A 52 -8.60 -0.81 4.81
CA TYR A 52 -7.97 -1.40 5.98
C TYR A 52 -6.56 -0.85 6.16
N THR A 53 -6.13 -0.60 7.39
CA THR A 53 -4.78 -0.11 7.68
C THR A 53 -4.42 -0.23 9.16
N ASN A 54 -3.15 -0.50 9.48
CA ASN A 54 -2.65 -0.60 10.86
C ASN A 54 -2.23 0.77 11.39
N ARG A 55 -3.21 1.64 11.68
CA ARG A 55 -2.96 3.05 12.08
C ARG A 55 -2.89 3.30 13.59
N GLY A 56 -3.12 2.29 14.44
CA GLY A 56 -3.02 2.42 15.90
C GLY A 56 -1.62 2.85 16.34
N ALA A 57 -0.66 1.93 16.29
CA ALA A 57 0.76 2.22 16.54
C ALA A 57 1.55 2.59 15.26
N SER A 58 0.96 2.37 14.07
CA SER A 58 1.59 2.70 12.78
C SER A 58 2.86 1.90 12.42
N GLY A 59 3.03 0.69 12.99
CA GLY A 59 4.19 -0.19 12.77
C GLY A 59 4.29 -0.75 11.34
N ILE A 60 5.49 -1.19 10.95
CA ILE A 60 5.75 -1.83 9.64
C ILE A 60 5.82 -3.36 9.73
N ASP A 61 5.87 -3.88 10.95
CA ASP A 61 5.90 -5.28 11.34
C ASP A 61 4.51 -5.90 11.22
N GLY A 62 4.29 -6.73 10.18
CA GLY A 62 3.04 -7.49 10.04
C GLY A 62 2.03 -6.95 9.03
N LEU A 63 2.43 -6.04 8.12
CA LEU A 63 1.52 -5.50 7.11
C LEU A 63 1.04 -6.54 6.08
N VAL A 64 1.91 -7.47 5.65
CA VAL A 64 1.55 -8.55 4.71
C VAL A 64 0.69 -9.59 5.41
N ALA A 65 1.02 -9.94 6.66
CA ALA A 65 0.21 -10.83 7.49
C ALA A 65 -1.20 -10.29 7.69
N THR A 66 -1.31 -9.00 8.06
CA THR A 66 -2.61 -8.35 8.28
C THR A 66 -3.42 -8.29 6.99
N ALA A 67 -2.81 -7.85 5.88
CA ALA A 67 -3.48 -7.79 4.58
C ALA A 67 -4.00 -9.16 4.13
N SER A 68 -3.21 -10.22 4.33
CA SER A 68 -3.63 -11.60 4.01
C SER A 68 -4.83 -12.03 4.86
N GLY A 69 -4.84 -11.71 6.16
CA GLY A 69 -5.96 -11.99 7.05
C GLY A 69 -7.23 -11.23 6.68
N CYS A 70 -7.12 -9.94 6.36
CA CYS A 70 -8.24 -9.13 5.87
C CYS A 70 -8.81 -9.68 4.56
N ALA A 71 -7.95 -10.06 3.60
CA ALA A 71 -8.38 -10.64 2.34
C ALA A 71 -9.11 -11.97 2.53
N MET A 72 -8.62 -12.83 3.44
CA MET A 72 -9.31 -14.07 3.80
C MET A 72 -10.68 -13.83 4.44
N ALA A 73 -10.81 -12.80 5.29
CA ALA A 73 -12.06 -12.48 5.97
C ALA A 73 -13.09 -11.82 5.04
N SER A 74 -12.64 -10.94 4.14
CA SER A 74 -13.49 -10.26 3.16
C SER A 74 -14.00 -11.23 2.09
N GLY A 75 -13.13 -12.11 1.57
CA GLY A 75 -13.48 -13.02 0.47
C GLY A 75 -13.70 -12.32 -0.89
N LYS A 76 -13.53 -10.99 -0.96
CA LYS A 76 -13.60 -10.19 -2.19
C LYS A 76 -12.22 -10.03 -2.85
N CYS A 77 -12.20 -9.37 -4.02
CA CYS A 77 -10.95 -8.86 -4.58
C CYS A 77 -10.29 -7.91 -3.58
N PHE A 78 -8.98 -8.06 -3.39
CA PHE A 78 -8.27 -7.36 -2.33
C PHE A 78 -6.89 -6.91 -2.80
N VAL A 79 -6.59 -5.63 -2.64
CA VAL A 79 -5.31 -5.02 -3.01
C VAL A 79 -4.62 -4.51 -1.76
N ALA A 80 -3.33 -4.81 -1.58
CA ALA A 80 -2.49 -4.26 -0.54
C ALA A 80 -1.43 -3.35 -1.14
N ILE A 81 -1.26 -2.13 -0.63
CA ILE A 81 -0.23 -1.17 -1.07
C ILE A 81 0.70 -0.88 0.08
N ILE A 82 1.96 -1.29 -0.02
CA ILE A 82 2.96 -1.21 1.05
C ILE A 82 4.31 -0.71 0.50
N GLY A 83 5.16 -0.15 1.37
CA GLY A 83 6.53 0.21 0.99
C GLY A 83 7.46 -1.01 0.98
N ASP A 84 8.58 -0.92 0.26
CA ASP A 84 9.62 -1.97 0.17
C ASP A 84 10.18 -2.37 1.53
N MET A 85 10.56 -1.41 2.38
CA MET A 85 11.08 -1.72 3.72
C MET A 85 10.04 -2.46 4.57
N SER A 86 8.76 -2.11 4.48
CA SER A 86 7.71 -2.83 5.20
C SER A 86 7.47 -4.23 4.63
N PHE A 87 7.55 -4.39 3.31
CA PHE A 87 7.45 -5.69 2.66
C PHE A 87 8.61 -6.61 3.06
N LEU A 88 9.84 -6.08 3.08
CA LEU A 88 11.02 -6.82 3.54
C LEU A 88 10.90 -7.21 5.02
N HIS A 89 10.40 -6.31 5.87
CA HIS A 89 10.23 -6.56 7.31
C HIS A 89 9.22 -7.68 7.62
N ASP A 90 8.26 -7.93 6.72
CA ASP A 90 7.22 -8.95 6.86
C ASP A 90 7.20 -9.96 5.69
N LEU A 91 8.36 -10.19 5.06
CA LEU A 91 8.47 -10.93 3.80
C LEU A 91 8.00 -12.38 3.93
N ASN A 92 8.30 -13.03 5.05
CA ASN A 92 7.93 -14.42 5.29
C ASN A 92 6.40 -14.62 5.36
N SER A 93 5.65 -13.59 5.74
CA SER A 93 4.19 -13.60 5.80
C SER A 93 3.54 -13.69 4.42
N LEU A 94 4.29 -13.48 3.32
CA LEU A 94 3.81 -13.78 1.97
C LEU A 94 3.36 -15.25 1.85
N ALA A 95 3.90 -16.18 2.66
CA ALA A 95 3.43 -17.55 2.70
C ALA A 95 1.93 -17.68 3.09
N LEU A 96 1.39 -16.74 3.86
CA LEU A 96 -0.02 -16.70 4.27
C LEU A 96 -0.94 -16.39 3.08
N SER A 97 -0.46 -15.64 2.08
CA SER A 97 -1.25 -15.30 0.88
C SER A 97 -1.76 -16.53 0.11
N ARG A 98 -1.07 -17.69 0.22
CA ARG A 98 -1.53 -18.96 -0.39
C ARG A 98 -2.88 -19.44 0.13
N LYS A 99 -3.32 -18.96 1.30
CA LYS A 99 -4.61 -19.30 1.91
C LYS A 99 -5.74 -18.40 1.40
N VAL A 100 -5.43 -17.26 0.79
CA VAL A 100 -6.44 -16.37 0.20
C VAL A 100 -7.04 -17.04 -1.03
N LYS A 101 -8.38 -17.10 -1.10
CA LYS A 101 -9.12 -17.77 -2.18
C LYS A 101 -9.65 -16.82 -3.25
N SER A 102 -9.73 -15.53 -2.92
CA SER A 102 -10.09 -14.47 -3.85
C SER A 102 -8.84 -13.86 -4.50
N PRO A 103 -8.99 -13.05 -5.57
CA PRO A 103 -7.88 -12.31 -6.15
C PRO A 103 -7.21 -11.40 -5.11
N PHE A 104 -5.93 -11.61 -4.85
CA PHE A 104 -5.13 -10.84 -3.90
C PHE A 104 -3.88 -10.28 -4.60
N VAL A 105 -3.74 -8.96 -4.60
CA VAL A 105 -2.61 -8.26 -5.23
C VAL A 105 -1.83 -7.50 -4.18
N VAL A 106 -0.52 -7.69 -4.15
CA VAL A 106 0.39 -6.89 -3.32
C VAL A 106 1.18 -5.95 -4.22
N ILE A 107 0.95 -4.65 -4.07
CA ILE A 107 1.70 -3.58 -4.72
C ILE A 107 2.78 -3.11 -3.74
N VAL A 108 4.04 -3.31 -4.11
CA VAL A 108 5.19 -2.85 -3.35
C VAL A 108 5.72 -1.57 -3.98
N LEU A 109 5.58 -0.45 -3.28
CA LEU A 109 6.21 0.82 -3.64
C LEU A 109 7.67 0.75 -3.23
N ASN A 110 8.53 0.37 -4.17
CA ASN A 110 9.96 0.26 -3.94
C ASN A 110 10.66 1.57 -4.31
N ASN A 111 11.00 2.36 -3.29
CA ASN A 111 11.81 3.58 -3.45
C ASN A 111 13.21 3.44 -2.85
N ASP A 112 13.68 2.19 -2.69
CA ASP A 112 14.99 1.82 -2.16
C ASP A 112 15.25 2.36 -0.75
N GLY A 113 14.25 2.24 0.13
CA GLY A 113 14.39 2.59 1.54
C GLY A 113 13.19 3.31 2.17
N GLY A 114 13.48 4.12 3.19
CA GLY A 114 12.47 4.82 3.96
C GLY A 114 12.12 6.19 3.37
N GLY A 115 11.56 6.26 2.17
CA GLY A 115 11.32 7.54 1.45
C GLY A 115 10.57 8.64 2.23
N VAL A 116 9.84 8.29 3.30
CA VAL A 116 9.23 9.27 4.22
C VAL A 116 10.26 10.17 4.91
N PHE A 117 11.45 9.65 5.21
CA PHE A 117 12.51 10.38 5.90
C PHE A 117 13.10 11.50 5.03
N ASN A 118 13.07 11.35 3.70
CA ASN A 118 13.46 12.40 2.76
C ASN A 118 12.50 13.60 2.76
N ARG A 119 11.31 13.46 3.39
CA ARG A 119 10.29 14.51 3.49
C ARG A 119 10.18 15.11 4.88
N LEU A 120 10.92 14.56 5.85
CA LEU A 120 10.99 15.11 7.20
C LEU A 120 12.19 16.06 7.29
N PRO A 121 12.10 17.15 8.09
CA PRO A 121 13.27 17.96 8.41
C PRO A 121 14.16 17.14 9.35
N LEU A 122 14.96 16.23 8.80
CA LEU A 122 15.99 15.53 9.55
C LEU A 122 17.05 16.57 9.91
N GLY A 123 17.18 16.87 11.20
CA GLY A 123 18.26 17.72 11.68
C GLY A 123 19.62 17.14 11.25
N THR A 124 20.55 18.01 10.87
CA THR A 124 21.93 17.60 10.57
C THR A 124 22.50 16.95 11.82
N ILE A 125 22.99 15.72 11.71
CA ILE A 125 23.76 15.10 12.78
C ILE A 125 25.09 15.85 12.78
N ALA A 126 25.36 16.61 13.84
CA ALA A 126 26.69 17.19 14.03
C ALA A 126 27.67 16.03 14.28
N GLU A 127 28.68 15.90 13.43
CA GLU A 127 29.86 15.06 13.66
C GLU A 127 30.74 15.63 14.79
#